data_AF-A0A949VDK5-F1
#
_entry.id   AF-A0A949VDK5-F1
#
_cell.length_a   1.000
_cell.length_b   1.000
_cell.length_c   1.000
_cell.angle_alpha   90.00
_cell.angle_beta   90.00
_cell.angle_gamma   90.00
#
_symmetry.space_group_name_H-M   'P 1'
#
loop_
_entity.id
_entity.type
_entity.pdbx_description
1 polymer ?
#
loop_
_entity_poly.entity_id
_entity_poly.type
_entity_poly.pdbx_seq_one_letter_code
_entity_poly.pdbx_strand_id
1 'polypeptide(L)'
;MLRGNIELWLAFITCVFIGAGYGLVLFQTREIPAAGELLGHTLGIVGFILMMLTETLYSIRKRSRRAALGRMSAWLKVHIYMGLVGPFMVLLHTSWKFYGLAGATTLLTIIIVVSGVIGRYIFTRIPRTLDGVEIEGALSQEALRRGRQFLALWHAVHIPIGMALFVSAFVHIGGALYYATFLK
;
A
#
# COMPACT_ATOMS: atom_id res chain seq x y z
N MET A 1 -11.18 16.00 -2.90
CA MET A 1 -10.26 16.17 -4.05
C MET A 1 -8.86 15.67 -3.65
N LEU A 2 -8.16 14.96 -4.54
CA LEU A 2 -6.75 14.52 -4.38
C LEU A 2 -5.77 15.47 -5.12
N ARG A 3 -6.04 16.78 -5.07
CA ARG A 3 -5.16 17.78 -5.69
C ARG A 3 -3.93 18.11 -4.81
N GLY A 4 -3.99 17.80 -3.52
CA GLY A 4 -2.84 17.95 -2.62
C GLY A 4 -1.98 16.68 -2.59
N ASN A 5 -0.68 16.86 -2.35
CA ASN A 5 0.27 15.78 -2.15
C ASN A 5 0.55 15.52 -0.65
N ILE A 6 -0.37 15.94 0.23
CA ILE A 6 -0.17 15.88 1.69
C ILE A 6 -0.01 14.45 2.18
N GLU A 7 -0.78 13.50 1.63
CA GLU A 7 -0.67 12.08 1.99
C GLU A 7 0.70 11.49 1.62
N LEU A 8 1.32 11.99 0.53
CA LEU A 8 2.65 11.56 0.11
C LEU A 8 3.73 12.15 1.01
N TRP A 9 3.63 13.43 1.35
CA TRP A 9 4.56 14.07 2.28
C TRP A 9 4.49 13.44 3.67
N LEU A 10 3.28 13.17 4.17
CA LEU A 10 3.08 12.47 5.44
C LEU A 10 3.68 11.06 5.38
N ALA A 11 3.40 10.29 4.33
CA ALA A 11 3.98 8.96 4.17
C ALA A 11 5.52 9.02 4.12
N PHE A 12 6.08 9.97 3.37
CA PHE A 12 7.53 10.16 3.27
C PHE A 12 8.15 10.50 4.62
N ILE A 13 7.61 11.47 5.35
CA ILE A 13 8.10 11.86 6.69
C ILE A 13 8.00 10.67 7.65
N THR A 14 6.88 9.94 7.64
CA THR A 14 6.72 8.74 8.48
C THR A 14 7.75 7.66 8.11
N CYS A 15 7.99 7.39 6.83
CA CYS A 15 8.99 6.42 6.40
C CYS A 15 10.42 6.86 6.78
N VAL A 16 10.75 8.15 6.65
CA VAL A 16 12.04 8.69 7.08
C VAL A 16 12.21 8.55 8.59
N PHE A 17 11.18 8.85 9.37
CA PHE A 17 11.20 8.71 10.83
C PHE A 17 11.40 7.24 11.25
N ILE A 18 10.62 6.31 10.67
CA ILE A 18 10.76 4.87 10.93
C ILE A 18 12.15 4.38 10.50
N GLY A 19 12.61 4.79 9.32
CA GLY A 19 13.92 4.44 8.79
C GLY A 19 15.07 4.99 9.63
N ALA A 20 14.95 6.21 10.17
CA ALA A 20 15.91 6.78 11.11
C ALA A 20 15.94 6.01 12.43
N GLY A 21 14.78 5.62 12.96
CA GLY A 21 14.70 4.75 14.15
C GLY A 21 15.37 3.38 13.92
N TYR A 22 15.10 2.75 12.77
CA TYR A 22 15.76 1.50 12.38
C TYR A 22 17.27 1.69 12.20
N GLY A 23 17.70 2.77 11.55
CA GLY A 23 19.10 3.11 11.33
C GLY A 23 19.85 3.44 12.62
N LEU A 24 19.19 4.05 13.60
CA LEU A 24 19.75 4.29 14.93
C LEU A 24 20.04 2.96 15.64
N VAL A 25 19.10 2.01 15.60
CA VAL A 25 19.32 0.67 16.16
C VAL A 25 20.51 0.01 15.47
N LEU A 26 20.55 0.02 14.13
CA LEU A 26 21.67 -0.52 13.36
C LEU A 26 23.00 0.13 13.74
N PHE A 27 23.03 1.45 13.94
CA PHE A 27 24.25 2.18 14.32
C PHE A 27 24.73 1.81 15.74
N GLN A 28 23.80 1.61 16.67
CA GLN A 28 24.08 1.27 18.06
C GLN A 28 24.52 -0.18 18.24
N THR A 29 23.81 -1.13 17.60
CA THR A 29 24.09 -2.57 17.74
C THR A 29 25.14 -3.06 16.76
N ARG A 30 25.35 -2.34 15.65
CA ARG A 30 26.13 -2.78 14.48
C ARG A 30 25.64 -4.09 13.86
N GLU A 31 24.40 -4.45 14.15
CA GLU A 31 23.75 -5.66 13.68
C GLU A 31 22.42 -5.32 13.02
N ILE A 32 22.08 -6.04 11.95
CA ILE A 32 20.81 -5.87 11.26
C ILE A 32 19.73 -6.58 12.09
N PRO A 33 18.72 -5.86 12.61
CA PRO A 33 17.67 -6.45 13.43
C PRO A 33 17.03 -7.63 12.71
N ALA A 34 17.01 -8.80 13.36
CA ALA A 34 16.46 -10.01 12.76
C ALA A 34 14.93 -9.94 12.71
N ALA A 35 14.33 -10.54 11.67
CA ALA A 35 12.88 -10.59 11.49
C ALA A 35 12.11 -11.17 12.70
N GLY A 36 12.75 -12.08 13.44
CA GLY A 36 12.19 -12.71 14.65
C GLY A 36 12.49 -11.97 15.97
N GLU A 37 13.35 -10.96 15.96
CA GLU A 37 13.59 -10.12 17.15
C GLU A 37 12.45 -9.12 17.35
N LEU A 38 12.36 -8.55 18.56
CA LEU A 38 11.26 -7.66 18.95
C LEU A 38 11.00 -6.54 17.92
N LEU A 39 12.05 -5.85 17.46
CA LEU A 39 11.93 -4.75 16.50
C LEU A 39 11.43 -5.27 15.14
N GLY A 40 12.11 -6.27 14.58
CA GLY A 40 11.75 -6.86 13.29
C GLY A 40 10.32 -7.39 13.29
N HIS A 41 9.94 -8.12 14.34
CA HIS A 41 8.61 -8.71 14.47
C HIS A 41 7.52 -7.64 14.59
N THR A 42 7.76 -6.58 15.37
CA THR A 42 6.83 -5.45 15.51
C THR A 42 6.65 -4.72 14.18
N LEU A 43 7.72 -4.50 13.42
CA LEU A 43 7.66 -3.91 12.08
C LEU A 43 6.80 -4.76 11.12
N GLY A 44 6.98 -6.09 11.16
CA GLY A 44 6.20 -7.04 10.37
C GLY A 44 4.71 -7.00 10.71
N ILE A 45 4.35 -7.07 12.00
CA ILE A 45 2.95 -7.07 12.47
C ILE A 45 2.28 -5.75 12.11
N VAL A 46 2.86 -4.62 12.50
CA VAL A 46 2.24 -3.30 12.28
C VAL A 46 2.17 -3.01 10.78
N GLY A 47 3.24 -3.32 10.03
CA GLY A 47 3.26 -3.16 8.58
C GLY A 47 2.17 -3.97 7.88
N PHE A 48 2.01 -5.25 8.25
CA PHE A 48 0.98 -6.13 7.73
C PHE A 48 -0.44 -5.63 8.06
N ILE A 49 -0.68 -5.17 9.29
CA ILE A 49 -1.97 -4.58 9.70
C ILE A 49 -2.29 -3.36 8.82
N LEU A 50 -1.34 -2.44 8.62
CA LEU A 50 -1.54 -1.27 7.75
C LEU A 50 -1.87 -1.68 6.30
N MET A 51 -1.19 -2.70 5.77
CA MET A 51 -1.51 -3.26 4.46
C MET A 51 -2.93 -3.85 4.42
N MET A 52 -3.33 -4.62 5.43
CA MET A 52 -4.68 -5.18 5.54
C MET A 52 -5.77 -4.10 5.64
N LEU A 53 -5.52 -3.03 6.41
CA LEU A 53 -6.42 -1.89 6.51
C LEU A 53 -6.56 -1.13 5.18
N THR A 54 -5.49 -1.11 4.38
CA THR A 54 -5.48 -0.47 3.05
C THR A 54 -6.52 -1.11 2.11
N GLU A 55 -6.60 -2.44 2.09
CA GLU A 55 -7.59 -3.17 1.28
C GLU A 55 -9.00 -3.11 1.89
N THR A 56 -9.11 -3.37 3.20
CA THR A 56 -10.41 -3.56 3.84
C THR A 56 -11.15 -2.25 4.03
N LEU A 57 -10.52 -1.21 4.61
CA LEU A 57 -11.21 0.04 4.92
C LEU A 57 -11.69 0.76 3.66
N TYR A 58 -10.85 0.79 2.61
CA TYR A 58 -11.23 1.42 1.34
C TYR A 58 -12.35 0.65 0.64
N SER A 59 -12.28 -0.68 0.60
CA SER A 59 -13.32 -1.53 0.00
C SER A 59 -14.66 -1.41 0.74
N ILE A 60 -14.64 -1.47 2.08
CA ILE A 60 -15.83 -1.28 2.93
C ILE A 60 -16.46 0.08 2.66
N ARG A 61 -15.66 1.15 2.66
CA ARG A 61 -16.15 2.50 2.40
C ARG A 61 -16.74 2.67 1.00
N LYS A 62 -16.17 2.02 -0.01
CA LYS A 62 -16.64 2.06 -1.40
C LYS A 62 -17.98 1.32 -1.56
N ARG A 63 -18.21 0.23 -0.81
CA ARG A 63 -19.44 -0.57 -0.84
C ARG A 63 -20.54 -0.01 0.07
N SER A 64 -20.19 0.62 1.18
CA SER A 64 -21.16 1.16 2.14
C SER A 64 -21.75 2.49 1.67
N ARG A 65 -23.06 2.53 1.41
CA ARG A 65 -23.83 3.76 1.19
C ARG A 65 -24.34 4.40 2.49
N ARG A 66 -24.26 3.69 3.62
CA ARG A 66 -24.83 4.11 4.93
C ARG A 66 -23.83 4.76 5.87
N ALA A 67 -22.53 4.61 5.61
CA ALA A 67 -21.51 5.19 6.47
C ALA A 67 -21.36 6.70 6.19
N ALA A 68 -21.81 7.53 7.13
CA ALA A 68 -21.51 8.97 7.21
C ALA A 68 -20.02 9.25 7.51
N LEU A 69 -19.14 8.28 7.27
CA LEU A 69 -17.72 8.36 7.53
C LEU A 69 -17.05 9.12 6.39
N GLY A 70 -17.06 10.45 6.46
CA GLY A 70 -16.21 11.35 5.69
C GLY A 70 -16.32 11.27 4.15
N ARG A 71 -15.54 12.17 3.52
CA ARG A 71 -15.47 12.29 2.05
C ARG A 71 -14.68 11.13 1.44
N MET A 72 -15.11 10.60 0.29
CA MET A 72 -14.40 9.52 -0.42
C MET A 72 -12.92 9.84 -0.71
N SER A 73 -12.61 11.10 -1.00
CA SER A 73 -11.22 11.51 -1.23
C SER A 73 -10.34 11.44 0.02
N ALA A 74 -10.91 11.53 1.22
CA ALA A 74 -10.14 11.36 2.45
C ALA A 74 -9.74 9.89 2.65
N TRP A 75 -10.67 8.97 2.38
CA TRP A 75 -10.38 7.53 2.41
C TRP A 75 -9.33 7.10 1.40
N LEU A 76 -9.35 7.67 0.19
CA LEU A 76 -8.30 7.38 -0.78
C LEU A 76 -6.93 7.93 -0.35
N LYS A 77 -6.88 9.08 0.34
CA LYS A 77 -5.63 9.57 0.96
C LYS A 77 -5.12 8.63 2.04
N VAL A 78 -6.02 8.15 2.90
CA VAL A 78 -5.70 7.16 3.96
C VAL A 78 -5.20 5.85 3.35
N HIS A 79 -5.87 5.36 2.30
CA HIS A 79 -5.43 4.18 1.53
C HIS A 79 -4.02 4.37 0.95
N ILE A 80 -3.73 5.50 0.30
CA ILE A 80 -2.39 5.79 -0.24
C ILE A 80 -1.34 5.85 0.87
N TYR A 81 -1.65 6.52 1.99
CA TYR A 81 -0.73 6.63 3.12
C TYR A 81 -0.39 5.26 3.71
N MET A 82 -1.40 4.46 4.08
CA MET A 82 -1.20 3.13 4.67
C MET A 82 -0.56 2.17 3.66
N GLY A 83 -0.91 2.28 2.38
CA GLY A 83 -0.34 1.51 1.27
C GLY A 83 1.09 1.87 0.90
N LEU A 84 1.67 2.92 1.50
CA LEU A 84 3.10 3.24 1.39
C LEU A 84 3.84 2.89 2.68
N VAL A 85 3.31 3.30 3.83
CA VAL A 85 3.95 3.08 5.15
C VAL A 85 3.96 1.60 5.53
N GLY A 86 2.86 0.88 5.32
CA GLY A 86 2.77 -0.55 5.65
C GLY A 86 3.82 -1.40 4.91
N PRO A 87 3.87 -1.35 3.57
CA PRO A 87 4.91 -2.03 2.79
C PRO A 87 6.34 -1.65 3.15
N PHE A 88 6.59 -0.38 3.50
CA PHE A 88 7.92 0.06 3.95
C PHE A 88 8.33 -0.62 5.26
N MET A 89 7.42 -0.72 6.24
CA MET A 89 7.69 -1.45 7.49
C MET A 89 7.91 -2.94 7.25
N VAL A 90 7.13 -3.56 6.37
CA VAL A 90 7.32 -4.97 5.98
C VAL A 90 8.66 -5.19 5.26
N LEU A 91 9.11 -4.24 4.45
CA LEU A 91 10.43 -4.30 3.82
C LEU A 91 11.55 -4.34 4.89
N LEU A 92 11.47 -3.49 5.91
CA LEU A 92 12.45 -3.47 7.02
C LEU A 92 12.42 -4.75 7.85
N HIS A 93 11.24 -5.38 7.98
CA HIS A 93 11.08 -6.69 8.65
C HIS A 93 11.89 -7.81 7.98
N THR A 94 12.16 -7.72 6.67
CA THR A 94 12.90 -8.77 5.94
C THR A 94 14.36 -8.91 6.36
N SER A 95 14.91 -7.95 7.12
CA SER A 95 16.35 -7.90 7.46
C SER A 95 17.25 -7.97 6.22
N TRP A 96 16.77 -7.46 5.08
CA TRP A 96 17.46 -7.50 3.78
C TRP A 96 17.71 -8.91 3.22
N LYS A 97 16.90 -9.89 3.64
CA LYS A 97 16.97 -11.28 3.19
C LYS A 97 15.80 -11.60 2.25
N PHE A 98 16.10 -11.89 0.99
CA PHE A 98 15.10 -12.06 -0.08
C PHE A 98 15.13 -13.47 -0.70
N TYR A 99 14.95 -14.51 0.10
CA TYR A 99 14.93 -15.90 -0.38
C TYR A 99 13.64 -16.62 -0.04
N GLY A 100 13.32 -17.66 -0.82
CA GLY A 100 12.14 -18.50 -0.64
C GLY A 100 10.82 -17.73 -0.72
N LEU A 101 9.83 -18.20 0.05
CA LEU A 101 8.49 -17.60 0.07
C LEU A 101 8.51 -16.14 0.54
N ALA A 102 9.31 -15.80 1.56
CA ALA A 102 9.42 -14.44 2.08
C ALA A 102 9.95 -13.46 1.02
N GLY A 103 10.96 -13.89 0.24
CA GLY A 103 11.47 -13.12 -0.91
C GLY A 103 10.40 -12.89 -1.97
N ALA A 104 9.63 -13.93 -2.32
CA ALA A 104 8.52 -13.81 -3.27
C ALA A 104 7.41 -12.87 -2.78
N THR A 105 7.03 -12.95 -1.50
CA THR A 105 6.06 -12.02 -0.88
C THR A 105 6.58 -10.57 -0.92
N THR A 106 7.88 -10.38 -0.70
CA THR A 106 8.51 -9.05 -0.79
C THR A 106 8.48 -8.50 -2.22
N LEU A 107 8.75 -9.34 -3.22
CA LEU A 107 8.63 -8.95 -4.62
C LEU A 107 7.19 -8.51 -4.96
N LEU A 108 6.19 -9.29 -4.56
CA LEU A 108 4.78 -8.91 -4.73
C LEU A 108 4.44 -7.60 -4.01
N THR A 109 5.04 -7.35 -2.85
CA THR A 109 4.90 -6.10 -2.09
C THR A 109 5.45 -4.90 -2.87
N ILE A 110 6.61 -5.04 -3.50
CA ILE A 110 7.18 -3.98 -4.36
C ILE A 110 6.28 -3.73 -5.57
N ILE A 111 5.81 -4.80 -6.22
CA ILE A 111 4.94 -4.71 -7.41
C ILE A 111 3.63 -4.01 -7.08
N ILE A 112 2.98 -4.32 -5.94
CA ILE A 112 1.71 -3.67 -5.57
C ILE A 112 1.90 -2.17 -5.29
N VAL A 113 3.02 -1.79 -4.66
CA VAL A 113 3.33 -0.38 -4.36
C VAL A 113 3.54 0.40 -5.66
N VAL A 114 4.35 -0.13 -6.58
CA VAL A 114 4.58 0.47 -7.91
C VAL A 114 3.26 0.59 -8.66
N SER A 115 2.45 -0.47 -8.66
CA SER A 115 1.12 -0.47 -9.28
C SER A 115 0.19 0.59 -8.66
N GLY A 116 0.22 0.78 -7.34
CA GLY A 116 -0.55 1.81 -6.64
C GLY A 116 -0.12 3.23 -7.03
N VAL A 117 1.19 3.49 -7.15
CA VAL A 117 1.73 4.78 -7.62
C VAL A 117 1.26 5.07 -9.06
N ILE A 118 1.30 4.07 -9.95
CA ILE A 118 0.75 4.17 -11.32
C ILE A 118 -0.74 4.51 -11.27
N GLY A 119 -1.52 3.83 -10.42
CA GLY A 119 -2.94 4.09 -10.24
C GLY A 119 -3.25 5.53 -9.83
N ARG A 120 -2.48 6.08 -8.87
CA ARG A 120 -2.59 7.50 -8.46
C ARG A 120 -2.24 8.44 -9.62
N TYR A 121 -1.19 8.14 -10.37
CA TYR A 121 -0.80 8.93 -11.53
C TYR A 121 -1.93 9.00 -12.56
N ILE A 122 -2.52 7.86 -12.93
CA ILE A 122 -3.65 7.82 -13.86
C ILE A 122 -4.85 8.60 -13.27
N PHE A 123 -5.20 8.38 -12.00
CA PHE A 123 -6.35 9.00 -11.34
C PHE A 123 -6.28 10.54 -11.25
N THR A 124 -5.08 11.08 -11.06
CA THR A 124 -4.86 12.55 -10.97
C THR A 124 -4.87 13.22 -12.34
N ARG A 125 -4.60 12.47 -13.41
CA ARG A 125 -4.58 12.95 -14.80
C ARG A 125 -5.95 12.90 -15.49
N ILE A 126 -6.93 12.16 -14.95
CA ILE A 126 -8.29 12.20 -15.49
C ILE A 126 -8.88 13.59 -15.23
N PRO A 127 -9.21 14.35 -16.30
CA PRO A 127 -9.89 15.63 -16.13
C PRO A 127 -11.22 15.37 -15.43
N ARG A 128 -11.53 16.12 -14.38
CA ARG A 128 -12.84 16.07 -13.72
C ARG A 128 -13.44 17.44 -13.81
N THR A 129 -14.71 17.49 -14.20
CA THR A 129 -15.56 18.68 -14.25
C THR A 129 -15.47 19.39 -12.91
N LEU A 130 -14.63 20.41 -12.83
CA LEU A 130 -14.40 21.14 -11.59
C LEU A 130 -15.07 22.50 -11.54
N ASP A 131 -15.75 22.95 -12.60
CA ASP A 131 -16.29 24.32 -12.61
C ASP A 131 -17.65 24.48 -13.33
N GLY A 132 -18.47 23.44 -13.51
CA GLY A 132 -19.78 23.61 -14.18
C GLY A 132 -19.71 24.09 -15.63
N VAL A 133 -18.51 24.38 -16.14
CA VAL A 133 -18.20 24.47 -17.57
C VAL A 133 -18.26 23.04 -18.06
N GLU A 134 -19.42 22.68 -18.61
CA GLU A 134 -19.52 21.57 -19.55
C GLU A 134 -18.30 21.68 -20.46
N ILE A 135 -17.47 20.63 -20.50
CA ILE A 135 -16.44 20.61 -21.51
C ILE A 135 -17.19 20.31 -22.81
N GLU A 136 -17.72 21.38 -23.41
CA GLU A 136 -18.41 21.40 -24.69
C GLU A 136 -17.40 20.94 -25.75
N GLY A 137 -17.42 19.65 -26.05
CA GLY A 137 -16.56 19.07 -27.07
C GLY A 137 -16.45 17.56 -27.00
N ALA A 138 -16.66 16.90 -28.14
CA ALA A 138 -16.46 15.46 -28.31
C ALA A 138 -15.06 14.99 -27.87
N LEU A 139 -14.04 15.85 -28.04
CA LEU A 139 -12.64 15.59 -27.66
C LEU A 139 -12.46 15.39 -26.14
N SER A 140 -13.27 16.05 -25.33
CA SER A 140 -13.20 15.92 -23.87
C SER A 140 -13.90 14.66 -23.36
N GLN A 141 -15.05 14.31 -23.95
CA GLN A 141 -15.74 13.06 -23.63
C GLN A 141 -14.88 11.85 -24.02
N GLU A 142 -14.15 11.93 -25.13
CA GLU A 142 -13.20 10.90 -25.53
C GLU A 142 -12.01 10.79 -24.55
N ALA A 143 -11.43 11.92 -24.12
CA ALA A 143 -10.37 11.93 -23.11
C ALA A 143 -10.83 11.33 -21.77
N LEU A 144 -12.06 11.65 -21.33
CA LEU A 144 -12.68 11.05 -20.15
C LEU A 144 -12.90 9.54 -20.31
N ARG A 145 -13.34 9.09 -21.49
CA ARG A 145 -13.55 7.67 -21.79
C ARG A 145 -12.23 6.91 -21.75
N ARG A 146 -11.18 7.42 -22.41
CA ARG A 146 -9.83 6.85 -22.37
C ARG A 146 -9.30 6.78 -20.94
N GLY A 147 -9.44 7.85 -20.17
CA GLY A 147 -9.07 7.89 -18.75
C GLY A 147 -9.76 6.79 -17.93
N ARG A 148 -11.08 6.63 -18.10
CA ARG A 148 -11.84 5.56 -17.43
C ARG A 148 -11.41 4.16 -17.88
N GLN A 149 -11.10 3.96 -19.16
CA GLN A 149 -10.58 2.69 -19.68
C GLN A 149 -9.23 2.33 -19.05
N PHE A 150 -8.30 3.27 -18.98
CA PHE A 150 -7.01 3.05 -18.30
C PHE A 150 -7.20 2.71 -16.82
N LEU A 151 -8.13 3.39 -16.15
CA LEU A 151 -8.42 3.10 -14.75
C LEU A 151 -9.09 1.74 -14.56
N ALA A 152 -9.92 1.28 -15.52
CA ALA A 152 -10.51 -0.06 -15.49
C ALA A 152 -9.45 -1.14 -15.71
N LEU A 153 -8.55 -0.95 -16.69
CA LEU A 153 -7.43 -1.84 -16.94
C LEU A 153 -6.50 -1.93 -15.72
N TRP A 154 -6.18 -0.78 -15.13
CA TRP A 154 -5.38 -0.73 -13.91
C TRP A 154 -6.03 -1.53 -12.77
N HIS A 155 -7.34 -1.37 -12.51
CA HIS A 155 -8.02 -2.16 -11.48
C HIS A 155 -7.97 -3.66 -11.77
N ALA A 156 -8.12 -4.07 -13.04
CA ALA A 156 -8.06 -5.47 -13.45
C ALA A 156 -6.69 -6.11 -13.19
N VAL A 157 -5.62 -5.33 -13.13
CA VAL A 157 -4.26 -5.79 -12.82
C VAL A 157 -3.93 -5.64 -11.33
N HIS A 158 -4.27 -4.49 -10.73
CA HIS A 158 -3.91 -4.15 -9.35
C HIS A 158 -4.58 -5.07 -8.33
N ILE A 159 -5.87 -5.39 -8.52
CA ILE A 159 -6.62 -6.22 -7.56
C ILE A 159 -6.06 -7.65 -7.48
N PRO A 160 -5.84 -8.38 -8.60
CA PRO A 160 -5.23 -9.72 -8.53
C PRO A 160 -3.84 -9.74 -7.90
N ILE A 161 -3.01 -8.71 -8.14
CA ILE A 161 -1.69 -8.59 -7.50
C ILE A 161 -1.87 -8.48 -5.97
N GLY A 162 -2.81 -7.65 -5.51
CA GLY A 162 -3.13 -7.53 -4.09
C GLY A 162 -3.61 -8.86 -3.50
N MET A 163 -4.50 -9.57 -4.18
CA MET A 163 -4.97 -10.89 -3.74
C MET A 163 -3.82 -11.90 -3.63
N ALA A 164 -2.95 -11.99 -4.65
CA ALA A 164 -1.79 -12.87 -4.64
C ALA A 164 -0.81 -12.52 -3.50
N LEU A 165 -0.57 -11.22 -3.27
CA LEU A 165 0.25 -10.73 -2.17
C LEU A 165 -0.29 -11.18 -0.82
N PHE A 166 -1.57 -10.94 -0.53
CA PHE A 166 -2.13 -11.29 0.78
C PHE A 166 -2.22 -12.79 0.99
N VAL A 167 -2.54 -13.57 -0.04
CA VAL A 167 -2.47 -15.04 0.03
C VAL A 167 -1.05 -15.47 0.37
N SER A 168 -0.04 -14.97 -0.34
CA SER A 168 1.37 -15.27 -0.07
C SER A 168 1.77 -14.87 1.36
N ALA A 169 1.34 -13.69 1.82
CA ALA A 169 1.62 -13.21 3.18
C ALA A 169 0.96 -14.08 4.26
N PHE A 170 -0.29 -14.51 4.08
CA PHE A 170 -0.95 -15.43 5.01
C PHE A 170 -0.25 -16.79 5.07
N VAL A 171 0.18 -17.33 3.92
CA VAL A 171 0.95 -18.58 3.88
C VAL A 171 2.31 -18.39 4.56
N HIS A 172 2.99 -17.27 4.35
CA HIS A 172 4.25 -16.95 5.01
C HIS A 172 4.10 -16.86 6.53
N ILE A 173 3.10 -16.12 7.03
CA ILE A 173 2.81 -15.98 8.47
C ILE A 173 2.42 -17.33 9.07
N GLY A 174 1.52 -18.08 8.41
CA GLY A 174 1.09 -19.40 8.87
C GLY A 174 2.25 -20.39 8.94
N GLY A 175 3.11 -20.41 7.93
CA GLY A 175 4.34 -21.22 7.93
C GLY A 175 5.26 -20.81 9.08
N ALA A 176 5.54 -19.51 9.26
CA ALA A 176 6.39 -19.01 10.33
C ALA A 176 5.85 -19.40 11.72
N LEU A 177 4.55 -19.28 11.96
CA LEU A 177 3.90 -19.69 13.21
C LEU A 177 3.96 -21.21 13.42
N TYR A 178 3.73 -22.00 12.36
CA TYR A 178 3.81 -23.45 12.43
C TYR A 178 5.21 -23.92 12.84
N TYR A 179 6.25 -23.45 12.15
CA TYR A 179 7.64 -23.80 12.47
C TYR A 179 8.05 -23.30 13.86
N ALA A 180 7.60 -22.11 14.27
CA ALA A 180 7.91 -21.57 15.60
C ALA A 180 7.22 -22.32 16.75
N THR A 181 6.11 -23.00 16.50
CA THR A 181 5.29 -23.67 17.52
C THR A 181 5.58 -25.17 17.62
N PHE A 182 5.72 -25.87 16.47
CA PHE A 182 5.75 -27.33 16.43
C PHE A 182 7.11 -27.94 16.13
N LEU A 183 8.08 -27.15 15.65
CA LEU A 183 9.42 -27.62 15.27
C LEU A 183 10.52 -26.98 16.14
N LYS A 184 10.15 -26.51 17.33
CA LYS A 184 11.09 -26.17 18.41
C LYS A 184 11.50 -27.41 19.19
#